data_AF-A0A6P5E3S9-F1
#
_entry.id   AF-A0A6P5E3S9-F1
#
_cell.length_a   1.000
_cell.length_b   1.000
_cell.length_c   1.000
_cell.angle_alpha   90.00
_cell.angle_beta   90.00
_cell.angle_gamma   90.00
#
_symmetry.space_group_name_H-M   'P 1'
#
loop_
_entity.id
_entity.type
_entity.pdbx_description
1 polymer ?
#
loop_
_entity_poly.entity_id
_entity_poly.type
_entity_poly.pdbx_seq_one_letter_code
_entity_poly.pdbx_strand_id
1 'polypeptide(L)'
;MASAKDIDDFINSLKAKLVCSDLILMESICSADMADAVDAQVNNSESCPLLRETLQELRRRVCEPSGSYSPPGRNQPFDSSTSRDWYDWILELFKELLRRLQQKFQKALEWLHQIAAACLQGLRIAAEAVWRVLNDFCSSLEQLFRSLIQV
;
A
#
# COMPACT_ATOMS: atom_id res chain seq x y z
N MET A 1 -40.32 7.52 -33.43
CA MET A 1 -39.32 6.47 -33.75
C MET A 1 -37.98 6.99 -33.29
N ALA A 2 -37.24 6.24 -32.46
CA ALA A 2 -35.89 6.63 -32.07
C ALA A 2 -34.98 6.62 -33.31
N SER A 3 -34.07 7.59 -33.42
CA SER A 3 -33.09 7.65 -34.50
C SER A 3 -32.05 6.54 -34.32
N ALA A 4 -31.42 6.08 -35.41
CA ALA A 4 -30.28 5.15 -35.34
C ALA A 4 -29.14 5.69 -34.45
N LYS A 5 -28.98 7.02 -34.38
CA LYS A 5 -28.04 7.71 -33.49
C LYS A 5 -28.40 7.53 -32.01
N ASP A 6 -29.69 7.63 -31.66
CA ASP A 6 -30.14 7.50 -30.27
C ASP A 6 -29.89 6.08 -29.73
N ILE A 7 -30.01 5.08 -30.61
CA ILE A 7 -29.73 3.67 -30.28
C ILE A 7 -28.23 3.45 -30.07
N ASP A 8 -27.38 4.03 -30.90
CA ASP A 8 -25.92 3.88 -30.79
C ASP A 8 -25.36 4.58 -29.53
N ASP A 9 -25.83 5.80 -29.24
CA ASP A 9 -25.47 6.54 -28.04
C ASP A 9 -25.90 5.79 -26.76
N PHE A 10 -27.08 5.14 -26.78
CA PHE A 10 -27.56 4.30 -25.68
C PHE A 10 -26.69 3.05 -25.49
N ILE A 11 -26.32 2.35 -26.57
CA ILE A 11 -25.44 1.17 -26.53
C ILE A 11 -24.06 1.56 -25.98
N ASN A 12 -23.49 2.68 -26.41
CA ASN A 12 -22.19 3.16 -25.94
C ASN A 12 -22.24 3.56 -24.46
N SER A 13 -23.33 4.18 -24.00
CA SER A 13 -23.56 4.46 -22.57
C SER A 13 -23.62 3.18 -21.71
N LEU A 14 -24.28 2.12 -22.20
CA LEU A 14 -24.32 0.83 -21.50
C LEU A 14 -22.94 0.17 -21.43
N LYS A 15 -22.18 0.16 -22.53
CA LYS A 15 -20.81 -0.35 -22.56
C LYS A 15 -19.92 0.41 -21.58
N ALA A 16 -20.08 1.74 -21.46
CA ALA A 16 -19.26 2.58 -20.61
C ALA A 16 -19.49 2.27 -19.13
N LYS A 17 -20.75 2.10 -18.74
CA LYS A 17 -21.15 1.69 -17.39
C LYS A 17 -20.62 0.30 -17.04
N LEU A 18 -20.66 -0.64 -17.99
CA LEU A 18 -20.11 -1.98 -17.80
C LEU A 18 -18.60 -1.93 -17.54
N VAL A 19 -17.84 -1.25 -18.40
CA VAL A 19 -16.38 -1.09 -18.25
C VAL A 19 -16.01 -0.43 -16.92
N CYS A 20 -16.73 0.61 -16.51
CA CYS A 20 -16.49 1.27 -15.21
C CYS A 20 -16.73 0.31 -14.04
N SER A 21 -17.79 -0.51 -14.12
CA SER A 21 -18.12 -1.48 -13.08
C SER A 21 -17.06 -2.58 -13.00
N ASP A 22 -16.59 -3.08 -14.15
CA ASP A 22 -15.53 -4.10 -14.23
C ASP A 22 -14.20 -3.60 -13.68
N LEU A 23 -13.84 -2.33 -13.94
CA LEU A 23 -12.62 -1.73 -13.39
C LEU A 23 -12.68 -1.55 -11.86
N ILE A 24 -13.85 -1.19 -11.32
CA ILE A 24 -14.07 -1.12 -9.88
C ILE A 24 -13.97 -2.52 -9.26
N LEU A 25 -14.57 -3.52 -9.92
CA LEU A 25 -14.48 -4.91 -9.50
C LEU A 25 -13.03 -5.41 -9.51
N MET A 26 -12.26 -5.12 -10.56
CA MET A 26 -10.85 -5.46 -10.63
C MET A 26 -10.02 -4.78 -9.53
N GLU A 27 -10.26 -3.50 -9.23
CA GLU A 27 -9.59 -2.82 -8.10
C GLU A 27 -9.89 -3.53 -6.77
N SER A 28 -11.14 -3.95 -6.58
CA SER A 28 -11.58 -4.67 -5.38
C SER A 28 -10.96 -6.06 -5.28
N ILE A 29 -10.93 -6.83 -6.38
CA ILE A 29 -10.31 -8.17 -6.43
C ILE A 29 -8.84 -8.05 -6.10
N CYS A 30 -8.12 -7.12 -6.73
CA CYS A 30 -6.70 -6.90 -6.45
C CYS A 30 -6.47 -6.53 -4.97
N SER A 31 -7.35 -5.70 -4.39
CA SER A 31 -7.27 -5.36 -2.97
C SER A 31 -7.50 -6.58 -2.06
N ALA A 32 -8.41 -7.48 -2.45
CA ALA A 32 -8.67 -8.73 -1.72
C ALA A 32 -7.48 -9.71 -1.83
N ASP A 33 -6.95 -9.93 -3.03
CA ASP A 33 -5.79 -10.81 -3.25
C ASP A 33 -4.57 -10.37 -2.44
N MET A 34 -4.34 -9.05 -2.36
CA MET A 34 -3.29 -8.51 -1.51
C MET A 34 -3.57 -8.73 -0.02
N ALA A 35 -4.82 -8.57 0.42
CA ALA A 35 -5.21 -8.84 1.80
C ALA A 35 -5.01 -10.31 2.17
N ASP A 36 -5.38 -11.23 1.28
CA ASP A 36 -5.20 -12.67 1.46
C ASP A 36 -3.72 -13.06 1.54
N ALA A 37 -2.88 -12.43 0.70
CA ALA A 37 -1.43 -12.63 0.78
C ALA A 37 -0.84 -12.16 2.13
N VAL A 38 -1.35 -11.06 2.68
CA VAL A 38 -0.97 -10.57 4.01
C VAL A 38 -1.51 -11.51 5.10
N ASP A 39 -2.76 -11.96 5.01
CA ASP A 39 -3.37 -12.88 5.98
C ASP A 39 -2.66 -14.24 6.04
N ALA A 40 -2.22 -14.76 4.89
CA ALA A 40 -1.41 -15.97 4.83
C ALA A 40 -0.12 -15.81 5.65
N GLN A 41 0.50 -14.63 5.63
CA GLN A 41 1.67 -14.35 6.46
C GLN A 41 1.32 -14.14 7.94
N VAL A 42 0.19 -13.50 8.27
CA VAL A 42 -0.29 -13.32 9.65
C VAL A 42 -0.47 -14.66 10.35
N ASN A 43 -1.13 -15.61 9.67
CA ASN A 43 -1.41 -16.93 10.22
C ASN A 43 -0.13 -17.76 10.46
N ASN A 44 0.92 -17.52 9.67
CA ASN A 44 2.22 -18.16 9.86
C ASN A 44 3.09 -17.48 10.93
N SER A 45 2.70 -16.30 11.43
CA SER A 45 3.49 -15.43 12.31
C SER A 45 3.10 -15.52 13.79
N GLU A 46 2.43 -16.58 14.23
CA GLU A 46 1.90 -16.71 15.61
C GLU A 46 2.95 -16.55 16.73
N SER A 47 4.23 -16.76 16.43
CA SER A 47 5.34 -16.60 17.39
C SER A 47 5.80 -15.16 17.62
N CYS A 48 5.31 -14.18 16.84
CA CYS A 48 5.79 -12.80 16.91
C CYS A 48 4.62 -11.79 16.95
N PRO A 49 4.13 -11.38 18.13
CA PRO A 49 2.95 -10.52 18.26
C PRO A 49 3.12 -9.14 17.61
N LEU A 50 4.33 -8.56 17.65
CA LEU A 50 4.65 -7.29 16.99
C LEU A 50 4.58 -7.38 15.45
N LEU A 51 4.90 -8.55 14.89
CA LEU A 51 4.79 -8.79 13.45
C LEU A 51 3.32 -8.89 13.03
N ARG A 52 2.48 -9.54 13.85
CA ARG A 52 1.03 -9.62 13.61
C ARG A 52 0.37 -8.25 13.55
N GLU A 53 0.65 -7.35 14.50
CA GLU A 53 0.10 -5.99 14.50
C GLU A 53 0.51 -5.19 13.26
N THR A 54 1.79 -5.31 12.88
CA THR A 54 2.34 -4.67 11.67
C THR A 54 1.66 -5.19 10.40
N LEU A 55 1.43 -6.49 10.29
CA LEU A 55 0.75 -7.09 9.14
C LEU A 55 -0.74 -6.71 9.08
N GLN A 56 -1.43 -6.61 10.22
CA GLN A 56 -2.82 -6.15 10.27
C GLN A 56 -2.97 -4.70 9.82
N GLU A 57 -2.05 -3.82 10.23
CA GLU A 57 -2.04 -2.43 9.77
C GLU A 57 -1.70 -2.32 8.28
N LEU A 58 -0.80 -3.16 7.76
CA LEU A 58 -0.53 -3.29 6.33
C LEU A 58 -1.79 -3.67 5.57
N ARG A 59 -2.51 -4.70 6.03
CA ARG A 59 -3.79 -5.14 5.47
C ARG A 59 -4.79 -3.99 5.45
N ARG A 60 -4.95 -3.27 6.57
CA ARG A 60 -5.87 -2.14 6.68
C ARG A 60 -5.59 -1.09 5.61
N ARG A 61 -4.31 -0.75 5.37
CA ARG A 61 -3.89 0.24 4.37
C ARG A 61 -4.09 -0.22 2.94
N VAL A 62 -3.87 -1.49 2.66
CA VAL A 62 -4.13 -2.11 1.35
C VAL A 62 -5.62 -2.11 1.03
N CYS A 63 -6.45 -2.43 2.03
CA CYS A 63 -7.91 -2.45 1.91
C CYS A 63 -8.55 -1.06 1.99
N GLU A 64 -7.76 -0.02 2.29
CA GLU A 64 -8.28 1.34 2.43
C GLU A 64 -8.90 1.77 1.09
N PRO A 65 -10.17 2.21 1.08
CA PRO A 65 -10.80 2.67 -0.15
C PRO A 65 -10.02 3.85 -0.74
N SER A 66 -9.76 3.82 -2.05
CA SER A 66 -9.03 4.88 -2.77
C SER A 66 -9.78 6.24 -2.84
N GLY A 67 -10.89 6.40 -2.09
CA GLY A 67 -11.85 7.50 -2.19
C GLY A 67 -12.95 7.25 -3.22
N SER A 68 -13.97 8.12 -3.25
CA SER A 68 -15.08 8.00 -4.20
C SER A 68 -14.61 8.35 -5.62
N TYR A 69 -14.25 7.33 -6.40
CA TYR A 69 -14.03 7.53 -7.83
C TYR A 69 -15.36 7.79 -8.52
N SER A 70 -15.54 9.01 -9.04
CA SER A 70 -16.55 9.29 -10.04
C SER A 70 -15.85 9.21 -11.40
N PRO A 71 -16.11 8.17 -12.21
CA PRO A 71 -15.54 8.08 -13.54
C PRO A 71 -15.82 9.38 -14.31
N PRO A 72 -14.83 9.93 -15.03
CA PRO A 72 -15.11 10.98 -15.99
C PRO A 72 -16.13 10.44 -16.99
N GLY A 73 -17.34 11.00 -16.97
CA GLY A 73 -18.46 10.55 -17.79
C GLY A 73 -19.54 9.71 -17.09
N ARG A 74 -19.49 9.47 -15.77
CA ARG A 74 -20.58 8.76 -15.05
C ARG A 74 -21.97 9.38 -15.29
N ASN A 75 -22.00 10.69 -15.53
CA ASN A 75 -23.22 11.47 -15.77
C ASN A 75 -23.25 12.15 -17.15
N GLN A 76 -22.28 11.90 -18.04
CA GLN A 76 -22.30 12.46 -19.40
C GLN A 76 -22.62 11.36 -20.41
N PRO A 77 -23.62 11.54 -21.29
CA PRO A 77 -23.79 10.68 -22.44
C PRO A 77 -22.47 10.60 -23.21
N PHE A 78 -22.07 9.39 -23.63
CA PHE A 78 -20.98 9.26 -24.58
C PHE A 78 -21.42 10.00 -25.86
N ASP A 79 -20.81 11.15 -26.12
CA ASP A 79 -21.18 11.97 -27.27
C ASP A 79 -20.41 11.47 -28.49
N SER A 80 -21.12 10.73 -29.36
CA SER A 80 -20.61 10.26 -30.64
C SER A 80 -20.15 11.39 -31.59
N SER A 81 -20.41 12.66 -31.27
CA SER A 81 -19.96 13.82 -32.04
C SER A 81 -18.57 14.35 -31.64
N THR A 82 -18.11 14.04 -30.43
CA THR A 82 -16.70 14.22 -30.10
C THR A 82 -15.92 13.03 -30.65
N SER A 83 -15.00 13.29 -31.58
CA SER A 83 -14.00 12.34 -32.13
C SER A 83 -13.00 11.85 -31.08
N ARG A 84 -13.45 11.62 -29.84
CA ARG A 84 -12.67 10.88 -28.86
C ARG A 84 -12.94 9.41 -29.14
N ASP A 85 -11.93 8.73 -29.67
CA ASP A 85 -12.04 7.32 -29.95
C ASP A 85 -12.40 6.60 -28.66
N TRP A 86 -13.44 5.75 -28.71
CA TRP A 86 -13.91 4.92 -27.61
C TRP A 86 -12.75 4.21 -26.88
N TYR A 87 -11.74 3.81 -27.65
CA TYR A 87 -10.51 3.20 -27.17
C TYR A 87 -9.67 4.12 -26.28
N ASP A 88 -9.50 5.40 -26.65
CA ASP A 88 -8.73 6.37 -25.87
C ASP A 88 -9.37 6.62 -24.51
N TRP A 89 -10.71 6.66 -24.47
CA TRP A 89 -11.46 6.78 -23.22
C TRP A 89 -11.25 5.56 -22.30
N ILE A 90 -11.30 4.34 -22.84
CA ILE A 90 -10.98 3.12 -22.07
C ILE A 90 -9.54 3.16 -21.54
N LEU A 91 -8.59 3.59 -22.38
CA LEU A 91 -7.19 3.66 -22.02
C LEU A 91 -6.94 4.64 -20.87
N GLU A 92 -7.62 5.78 -20.85
CA GLU A 92 -7.58 6.74 -19.74
C GLU A 92 -8.12 6.13 -18.44
N LEU A 93 -9.25 5.41 -18.48
CA LEU A 93 -9.81 4.72 -17.32
C LEU A 93 -8.84 3.67 -16.76
N PHE A 94 -8.19 2.91 -17.66
CA PHE A 94 -7.22 1.90 -17.27
C PHE A 94 -5.97 2.52 -16.65
N LYS A 95 -5.44 3.60 -17.23
CA LYS A 95 -4.32 4.38 -16.66
C LYS A 95 -4.66 4.89 -15.26
N GLU A 96 -5.89 5.37 -15.07
CA GLU A 96 -6.34 5.87 -13.77
C GLU A 96 -6.52 4.75 -12.73
N LEU A 97 -6.95 3.56 -13.15
CA LEU A 97 -6.95 2.37 -12.29
C LEU A 97 -5.51 2.01 -11.87
N LEU A 98 -4.57 1.93 -12.83
CA LEU A 98 -3.17 1.64 -12.55
C LEU A 98 -2.55 2.66 -11.59
N ARG A 99 -2.84 3.96 -11.79
CA ARG A 99 -2.37 5.04 -10.91
C ARG A 99 -2.84 4.84 -9.48
N ARG A 100 -4.11 4.48 -9.28
CA ARG A 100 -4.68 4.23 -7.95
C ARG A 100 -4.03 3.02 -7.26
N LEU A 101 -3.88 1.92 -8.00
CA LEU A 101 -3.19 0.74 -7.50
C LEU A 101 -1.74 1.08 -7.10
N GLN A 102 -1.00 1.77 -7.98
CA GLN A 102 0.36 2.21 -7.69
C GLN A 102 0.45 3.08 -6.44
N GLN A 103 -0.48 4.01 -6.24
CA GLN A 103 -0.52 4.86 -5.05
C GLN A 103 -0.78 4.06 -3.77
N LYS A 104 -1.67 3.06 -3.81
CA LYS A 104 -1.88 2.14 -2.68
C LYS A 104 -0.59 1.41 -2.31
N PHE A 105 0.09 0.83 -3.30
CA PHE A 105 1.37 0.15 -3.08
C PHE A 105 2.44 1.09 -2.53
N GLN A 106 2.55 2.30 -3.06
CA GLN A 106 3.56 3.25 -2.64
C GLN A 106 3.36 3.68 -1.19
N LYS A 107 2.12 3.95 -0.77
CA LYS A 107 1.80 4.26 0.64
C LYS A 107 2.11 3.09 1.58
N ALA A 108 1.82 1.86 1.15
CA ALA A 108 2.13 0.66 1.91
C ALA A 108 3.66 0.47 2.07
N LEU A 109 4.42 0.65 0.99
CA LEU A 109 5.88 0.54 1.00
C LEU A 109 6.55 1.64 1.83
N GLU A 110 6.09 2.88 1.71
CA GLU A 110 6.62 4.00 2.49
C GLU A 110 6.42 3.78 3.99
N TRP A 111 5.24 3.28 4.37
CA TRP A 111 4.98 2.92 5.75
C TRP A 111 5.88 1.76 6.23
N LEU A 112 6.04 0.70 5.44
CA LEU A 112 6.98 -0.39 5.77
C LEU A 112 8.40 0.11 5.95
N HIS A 113 8.84 1.07 5.12
CA HIS A 113 10.15 1.69 5.24
C HIS A 113 10.30 2.43 6.58
N GLN A 114 9.28 3.18 7.00
CA GLN A 114 9.29 3.90 8.28
C GLN A 114 9.39 2.94 9.48
N ILE A 115 8.66 1.82 9.44
CA ILE A 115 8.74 0.79 10.48
C ILE A 115 10.15 0.17 10.51
N ALA A 116 10.70 -0.20 9.36
CA ALA A 116 12.06 -0.75 9.29
C ALA A 116 13.11 0.21 9.84
N ALA A 117 13.01 1.51 9.50
CA ALA A 117 13.92 2.54 9.99
C ALA A 117 13.83 2.69 11.52
N ALA A 118 12.60 2.73 12.08
CA ALA A 118 12.39 2.82 13.51
C ALA A 118 12.97 1.60 14.27
N CYS A 119 12.76 0.38 13.73
CA CYS A 119 13.32 -0.85 14.29
C CYS A 119 14.85 -0.84 14.30
N LEU A 120 15.48 -0.47 13.18
CA LEU A 120 16.94 -0.38 13.08
C LEU A 120 17.52 0.67 14.04
N GLN A 121 16.84 1.81 14.18
CA GLN A 121 17.25 2.85 15.12
C GLN A 121 17.14 2.37 16.57
N GLY A 122 16.05 1.69 16.94
CA GLY A 122 15.89 1.10 18.27
C GLY A 122 16.98 0.07 18.60
N LEU A 123 17.30 -0.81 17.65
CA LEU A 123 18.38 -1.78 17.80
C LEU A 123 19.74 -1.11 17.99
N ARG A 124 20.02 -0.05 17.22
CA ARG A 124 21.26 0.71 17.36
C ARG A 124 21.39 1.33 18.76
N ILE A 125 20.32 1.96 19.26
CA ILE A 125 20.30 2.58 20.59
C ILE A 125 20.56 1.51 21.66
N ALA A 126 19.91 0.34 21.56
CA ALA A 126 20.12 -0.76 22.49
C ALA A 126 21.57 -1.29 22.45
N ALA A 127 22.13 -1.45 21.24
CA ALA A 127 23.52 -1.87 21.07
C ALA A 127 24.51 -0.86 21.66
N GLU A 128 24.29 0.43 21.45
CA GLU A 128 25.10 1.50 22.05
C GLU A 128 25.00 1.47 23.59
N ALA A 129 23.83 1.19 24.16
CA ALA A 129 23.66 1.06 25.60
C ALA A 129 24.43 -0.15 26.17
N VAL A 130 24.34 -1.31 25.54
CA VAL A 130 25.11 -2.51 25.92
C VAL A 130 26.61 -2.24 25.81
N TRP A 131 27.04 -1.59 24.73
CA TRP A 131 28.44 -1.22 24.52
C TRP A 131 28.98 -0.31 25.63
N ARG A 132 28.19 0.68 26.07
CA ARG A 132 28.57 1.56 27.20
C ARG A 132 28.77 0.77 28.49
N VAL A 133 27.83 -0.11 28.84
CA VAL A 133 27.94 -0.95 30.05
C VAL A 133 29.20 -1.81 30.02
N LEU A 134 29.51 -2.41 28.86
CA LEU A 134 30.75 -3.18 28.68
C LEU A 134 31.99 -2.31 28.86
N ASN A 135 31.99 -1.09 28.31
CA ASN A 135 33.12 -0.18 28.39
C ASN A 135 33.36 0.34 29.82
N ASP A 136 32.29 0.63 30.56
CA ASP A 136 32.36 1.05 31.96
C ASP A 136 32.89 -0.08 32.86
N PHE A 137 32.46 -1.32 32.60
CA PHE A 137 32.98 -2.51 33.27
C PHE A 137 34.48 -2.71 33.00
N CYS A 138 34.91 -2.64 31.73
CA CYS A 138 36.32 -2.72 31.36
C CYS A 138 37.16 -1.64 32.04
N SER A 139 36.65 -0.40 32.07
CA SER A 139 37.31 0.73 32.74
C SER A 139 37.46 0.49 34.25
N SER A 140 36.43 -0.08 34.88
CA SER A 140 36.45 -0.45 36.30
C SER A 140 37.47 -1.55 36.60
N LEU A 141 37.58 -2.56 35.72
CA LEU A 141 38.61 -3.59 35.81
C LEU A 141 40.01 -3.00 35.68
N GLU A 142 40.25 -2.10 34.73
CA GLU A 142 41.55 -1.44 34.58
C GLU A 142 41.95 -0.69 35.87
N GLN A 143 41.02 0.04 36.48
CA GLN A 143 41.27 0.72 37.75
C GLN A 143 41.60 -0.25 38.89
N LEU A 144 40.87 -1.37 38.99
CA LEU A 144 41.18 -2.42 39.97
C LEU A 144 42.59 -2.97 39.77
N PHE A 145 42.98 -3.31 38.53
CA PHE A 145 44.32 -3.80 38.24
C PHE A 145 45.41 -2.78 38.57
N ARG A 146 45.21 -1.49 38.23
CA ARG A 146 46.16 -0.43 38.59
C ARG A 146 46.32 -0.31 40.11
N SER A 147 45.22 -0.39 40.86
CA SER A 147 45.27 -0.34 42.33
C SER A 147 46.04 -1.51 42.92
N LEU A 148 45.88 -2.72 42.38
CA LEU A 148 46.55 -3.94 42.86
C LEU A 148 48.04 -3.98 42.56
N ILE A 149 48.50 -3.31 41.49
CA ILE A 149 49.92 -3.25 41.12
C ILE A 149 50.66 -2.14 41.88
N GLN A 150 49.94 -1.12 42.37
CA GLN A 150 50.50 -0.01 43.15
C GLN A 150 50.53 -0.27 44.66
N VAL A 151 49.99 -1.39 45.13
CA VAL A 151 50.20 -1.94 46.50
C VAL A 151 51.39 -2.89 46.46
#